data_AF-A0A401S129-F1
#
_entry.id   AF-A0A401S129-F1
#
_cell.length_a   1.000
_cell.length_b   1.000
_cell.length_c   1.000
_cell.angle_alpha   90.00
_cell.angle_beta   90.00
_cell.angle_gamma   90.00
#
_symmetry.space_group_name_H-M   'P 1'
#
loop_
_entity.id
_entity.type
_entity.pdbx_description
1 polymer ?
#
loop_
_entity_poly.entity_id
_entity_poly.type
_entity_poly.pdbx_seq_one_letter_code
_entity_poly.pdbx_strand_id
1 'polypeptide(L)'
;MQGYRPENIDCFYFQYTHCAKVQCNFQHRQSCKDSSEICLNWFRHRKCRNRVCPRKHLNHEVMVAYFLCPAEKNTNHCLQLTCPMYHEKARQFIEHGIIPPNPVPTLSQVRRKKMVHFVYLENPQVQNMVKSGNQLLNKVRSFIANSVREGKLTQDRGRSYYKEILHTILFYGNISDPVIEPNSFFEKEEFDLLSNKYPDVFRNYNTHLPRRPPFTVLLDAVIEILGTRNHNEVFKCLLHLTEEMWATKLSAEVFLALIIARMQMVERVE
;
A
#
# COMPACT_ATOMS: atom_id res chain seq x y z
N MET A 1 14.52 19.16 -4.00
CA MET A 1 15.22 18.47 -2.88
C MET A 1 14.75 19.03 -1.53
N GLN A 2 13.48 18.84 -1.17
CA GLN A 2 12.92 19.38 0.08
C GLN A 2 12.88 18.27 1.14
N GLY A 3 13.65 18.40 2.22
CA GLY A 3 13.39 17.64 3.46
C GLY A 3 14.57 17.22 4.32
N TYR A 4 15.74 16.90 3.75
CA TYR A 4 16.90 16.49 4.57
C TYR A 4 17.77 17.68 4.93
N ARG A 5 18.08 17.80 6.23
CA ARG A 5 19.03 18.80 6.73
C ARG A 5 20.38 18.14 7.00
N PRO A 6 21.51 18.74 6.57
CA PRO A 6 22.84 18.19 6.83
C PRO A 6 23.09 17.85 8.30
N GLU A 7 22.59 18.67 9.22
CA GLU A 7 22.76 18.44 10.66
C GLU A 7 22.06 17.17 11.20
N ASN A 8 21.18 16.53 10.42
CA ASN A 8 20.51 15.29 10.78
C ASN A 8 21.05 14.07 10.02
N ILE A 9 22.00 14.25 9.11
CA ILE A 9 22.57 13.20 8.26
C ILE A 9 23.93 12.76 8.83
N ASP A 10 24.24 11.46 8.79
CA ASP A 10 25.60 11.00 9.15
C ASP A 10 26.61 11.38 8.07
N CYS A 11 27.79 11.82 8.49
CA CYS A 11 28.89 12.11 7.57
C CYS A 11 29.39 10.81 6.92
N PHE A 12 29.21 10.66 5.60
CA PHE A 12 29.70 9.50 4.84
C PHE A 12 31.20 9.24 5.08
N TYR A 13 32.05 10.27 5.01
CA TYR A 13 33.49 10.13 5.20
C TYR A 13 33.86 9.66 6.61
N PHE A 14 33.15 10.13 7.64
CA PHE A 14 33.37 9.67 9.00
C PHE A 14 32.94 8.21 9.18
N GLN A 15 31.86 7.80 8.49
CA GLN A 15 31.27 6.47 8.61
C GLN A 15 32.04 5.38 7.85
N TYR A 16 32.68 5.71 6.72
CA TYR A 16 33.28 4.71 5.84
C TYR A 16 34.77 4.93 5.53
N THR A 17 35.27 6.15 5.69
CA THR A 17 36.67 6.51 5.38
C THR A 17 37.26 7.37 6.49
N HIS A 18 37.74 8.58 6.16
CA HIS A 18 38.26 9.55 7.09
C HIS A 18 37.71 10.94 6.76
N CYS A 19 37.08 11.60 7.73
CA CYS A 19 36.61 12.98 7.57
C CYS A 19 37.70 13.96 8.03
N ALA A 20 38.30 14.69 7.08
CA ALA A 20 39.33 15.70 7.35
C ALA A 20 38.78 17.08 7.76
N LYS A 21 37.44 17.25 7.84
CA LYS A 21 36.82 18.54 8.17
C LYS A 21 36.78 18.75 9.68
N VAL A 22 37.43 19.82 10.14
CA VAL A 22 37.43 20.26 11.55
C VAL A 22 36.03 20.67 12.02
N GLN A 23 35.29 21.40 11.17
CA GLN A 23 33.86 21.71 11.37
C GLN A 23 33.06 21.04 10.25
N CYS A 24 32.51 19.85 10.52
CA CYS A 24 31.68 19.12 9.57
C CYS A 24 30.21 19.50 9.73
N ASN A 25 29.52 19.79 8.62
CA ASN A 25 28.09 20.09 8.61
C ASN A 25 27.20 18.84 8.82
N PHE A 26 27.80 17.66 8.79
CA PHE A 26 27.15 16.36 8.97
C PHE A 26 27.51 15.78 10.35
N GLN A 27 26.69 14.85 10.84
CA GLN A 27 26.91 14.23 12.15
C GLN A 27 28.07 13.24 12.14
N HIS A 28 29.00 13.39 13.08
CA HIS A 28 30.01 12.38 13.40
C HIS A 28 29.51 11.56 14.58
N ARG A 29 29.08 10.32 14.32
CA ARG A 29 28.53 9.41 15.34
C ARG A 29 29.26 8.09 15.34
N GLN A 30 29.90 7.77 16.45
CA GLN A 30 30.62 6.52 16.62
C GLN A 30 29.66 5.33 16.85
N SER A 31 28.49 5.59 17.45
CA SER A 31 27.52 4.56 17.86
C SER A 31 26.96 3.71 16.71
N CYS A 32 27.02 4.19 15.47
CA CYS A 32 26.46 3.52 14.29
C CYS A 32 27.50 3.05 13.27
N LYS A 33 28.81 3.13 13.60
CA LYS A 33 29.90 2.88 12.64
C LYS A 33 29.82 1.47 12.02
N ASP A 34 29.59 0.48 12.86
CA ASP A 34 29.50 -0.94 12.49
C ASP A 34 28.09 -1.36 12.01
N SER A 35 27.12 -0.44 12.02
CA SER A 35 25.75 -0.74 11.63
C SER A 35 25.59 -0.72 10.12
N SER A 36 25.07 -1.78 9.51
CA SER A 36 24.61 -1.76 8.12
C SER A 36 23.15 -1.32 7.98
N GLU A 37 22.52 -0.87 9.06
CA GLU A 37 21.08 -0.61 9.10
C GLU A 37 20.72 0.87 9.20
N ILE A 38 19.65 1.25 8.49
CA ILE A 38 19.06 2.58 8.57
C ILE A 38 18.25 2.74 9.86
N CYS A 39 18.34 3.91 10.50
CA CYS A 39 17.45 4.33 11.58
C CYS A 39 16.04 4.65 11.06
N LEU A 40 15.03 3.97 11.60
CA LEU A 40 13.63 4.15 11.18
C LEU A 40 13.08 5.54 11.48
N ASN A 41 13.31 6.07 12.68
CA ASN A 41 12.78 7.39 13.06
C ASN A 41 13.35 8.49 12.18
N TRP A 42 14.66 8.42 11.91
CA TRP A 42 15.31 9.32 10.97
C TRP A 42 14.76 9.17 9.55
N PHE A 43 14.62 7.93 9.07
CA PHE A 43 14.12 7.67 7.72
C PHE A 43 12.71 8.25 7.52
N ARG A 44 11.81 8.09 8.49
CA ARG A 44 10.42 8.59 8.43
C ARG A 44 10.32 10.10 8.57
N HIS A 45 10.95 10.65 9.62
CA HIS A 45 10.71 12.03 10.03
C HIS A 45 11.82 12.99 9.59
N ARG A 46 12.80 12.49 8.83
CA ARG A 46 14.04 13.21 8.44
C ARG A 46 14.85 13.71 9.64
N LYS A 47 14.55 13.21 10.83
CA LYS A 47 15.14 13.57 12.12
C LYS A 47 14.99 12.41 13.09
N CYS A 48 15.99 12.22 13.95
CA CYS A 48 15.91 11.28 15.07
C CYS A 48 16.27 12.02 16.35
N ARG A 49 15.51 11.77 17.42
CA ARG A 49 15.75 12.39 18.74
C ARG A 49 16.80 11.64 19.56
N ASN A 50 17.17 10.41 19.15
CA ASN A 50 18.18 9.62 19.84
C ASN A 50 19.59 10.10 19.46
N ARG A 51 20.27 10.74 20.42
CA ARG A 51 21.61 11.31 20.25
C ARG A 51 22.70 10.24 20.05
N VAL A 52 22.50 9.04 20.57
CA VAL A 52 23.44 7.89 20.48
C VAL A 52 22.80 6.74 19.69
N CYS A 53 22.07 7.06 18.61
CA CYS A 53 21.38 6.05 17.82
C CYS A 53 22.39 5.02 17.27
N PRO A 54 22.14 3.71 17.45
CA PRO A 54 23.06 2.67 16.97
C PRO A 54 22.92 2.40 15.47
N ARG A 55 22.19 3.25 14.73
CA ARG A 55 21.83 3.02 13.32
C ARG A 55 22.10 4.23 12.45
N LYS A 56 22.41 3.97 11.19
CA LYS A 56 22.84 5.00 10.24
C LYS A 56 21.68 5.92 9.86
N HIS A 57 21.97 7.21 9.82
CA HIS A 57 21.16 8.29 9.27
C HIS A 57 21.67 8.60 7.85
N LEU A 58 21.77 7.55 7.06
CA LEU A 58 22.14 7.57 5.65
C LEU A 58 21.20 6.63 4.92
N ASN A 59 20.85 6.99 3.69
CA ASN A 59 20.17 6.12 2.75
C ASN A 59 20.74 6.41 1.36
N HIS A 60 20.29 5.62 0.38
CA HIS A 60 20.74 5.79 -1.01
C HIS A 60 20.52 7.22 -1.52
N GLU A 61 19.32 7.78 -1.37
CA GLU A 61 18.95 9.13 -1.81
C GLU A 61 19.92 10.21 -1.27
N VAL A 62 20.23 10.16 0.04
CA VAL A 62 21.15 11.08 0.69
C VAL A 62 22.58 10.89 0.21
N MET A 63 23.02 9.64 -0.01
CA MET A 63 24.37 9.38 -0.49
C MET A 63 24.59 9.89 -1.91
N VAL A 64 23.62 9.68 -2.79
CA VAL A 64 23.63 10.24 -4.15
C VAL A 64 23.60 11.77 -4.12
N ALA A 65 22.75 12.36 -3.28
CA ALA A 65 22.56 13.81 -3.25
C ALA A 65 23.78 14.58 -2.71
N TYR A 66 24.46 14.05 -1.69
CA TYR A 66 25.49 14.81 -0.96
C TYR A 66 26.93 14.28 -1.12
N PHE A 67 27.12 13.02 -1.48
CA PHE A 67 28.42 12.36 -1.41
C PHE A 67 28.86 11.70 -2.73
N LEU A 68 28.02 11.70 -3.76
CA LEU A 68 28.33 11.08 -5.05
C LEU A 68 29.61 11.65 -5.66
N CYS A 69 30.43 10.77 -6.21
CA CYS A 69 31.61 11.17 -6.96
C CYS A 69 31.22 12.01 -8.20
N PRO A 70 31.78 13.22 -8.39
CA PRO A 70 31.46 14.07 -9.54
C PRO A 70 31.77 13.41 -10.89
N ALA A 71 32.76 12.54 -10.94
CA ALA A 71 33.11 11.78 -12.15
C ALA A 71 32.00 10.79 -12.55
N GLU A 72 31.27 10.21 -11.58
CA GLU A 72 30.10 9.38 -11.91
C GLU A 72 28.95 10.21 -12.48
N LYS A 73 28.81 11.47 -12.04
CA LYS A 73 27.80 12.39 -12.55
C LYS A 73 28.09 12.86 -13.97
N ASN A 74 29.36 13.12 -14.31
CA ASN A 74 29.74 13.79 -15.55
C ASN A 74 30.23 12.85 -16.64
N THR A 75 31.08 11.88 -16.29
CA THR A 75 31.79 11.00 -17.24
C THR A 75 31.43 9.53 -17.06
N ASN A 76 30.57 9.20 -16.08
CA ASN A 76 30.20 7.84 -15.67
C ASN A 76 31.39 6.93 -15.28
N HIS A 77 32.60 7.47 -15.10
CA HIS A 77 33.78 6.68 -14.78
C HIS A 77 34.80 7.50 -13.99
N CYS A 78 35.22 6.97 -12.83
CA CYS A 78 36.20 7.57 -11.95
C CYS A 78 37.52 6.79 -11.98
N LEU A 79 38.60 7.44 -12.40
CA LEU A 79 39.94 6.85 -12.56
C LEU A 79 40.77 6.83 -11.26
N GLN A 80 40.25 7.38 -10.16
CA GLN A 80 40.97 7.48 -8.89
C GLN A 80 40.86 6.17 -8.10
N LEU A 81 41.94 5.40 -7.99
CA LEU A 81 41.92 4.10 -7.30
C LEU A 81 41.35 4.22 -5.86
N THR A 82 41.86 5.18 -5.08
CA THR A 82 41.48 5.43 -3.68
C THR A 82 40.54 6.63 -3.53
N CYS A 83 39.55 6.77 -4.41
CA CYS A 83 38.57 7.86 -4.32
C CYS A 83 37.79 7.80 -2.99
N PRO A 84 37.78 8.89 -2.18
CA PRO A 84 37.08 8.90 -0.90
C PRO A 84 35.58 9.17 -1.03
N MET A 85 35.08 9.45 -2.23
CA MET A 85 33.68 9.80 -2.53
C MET A 85 32.80 8.55 -2.63
N TYR A 86 31.49 8.73 -2.56
CA TYR A 86 30.53 7.65 -2.77
C TYR A 86 30.43 7.27 -4.25
N HIS A 87 30.48 5.97 -4.52
CA HIS A 87 30.37 5.33 -5.83
C HIS A 87 29.20 4.35 -5.85
N GLU A 88 28.26 4.55 -6.78
CA GLU A 88 27.11 3.66 -6.97
C GLU A 88 27.43 2.44 -7.82
N LYS A 89 28.42 2.57 -8.70
CA LYS A 89 28.79 1.53 -9.67
C LYS A 89 30.16 0.95 -9.33
N ALA A 90 30.35 -0.32 -9.69
CA ALA A 90 31.66 -0.94 -9.64
C ALA A 90 32.62 -0.22 -10.61
N ARG A 91 33.90 -0.13 -10.24
CA ARG A 91 34.94 0.52 -11.04
C ARG A 91 35.98 -0.51 -11.45
N GLN A 92 36.31 -0.55 -12.74
CA GLN A 92 37.25 -1.51 -13.30
C GLN A 92 38.58 -0.83 -13.61
N PHE A 93 39.67 -1.41 -13.13
CA PHE A 93 41.04 -0.96 -13.35
C PHE A 93 41.85 -2.10 -13.96
N ILE A 94 42.72 -1.79 -14.93
CA ILE A 94 43.52 -2.78 -15.65
C ILE A 94 44.45 -3.53 -14.70
N GLU A 95 45.16 -2.80 -13.84
CA GLU A 95 46.17 -3.37 -12.93
C GLU A 95 45.59 -3.85 -11.59
N HIS A 96 44.45 -3.31 -11.16
CA HIS A 96 43.91 -3.48 -9.81
C HIS A 96 42.56 -4.23 -9.77
N GLY A 97 42.08 -4.71 -10.92
CA GLY A 97 40.83 -5.45 -11.02
C GLY A 97 39.58 -4.58 -10.76
N ILE A 98 38.52 -5.20 -10.25
CA ILE A 98 37.23 -4.55 -10.01
C ILE A 98 37.12 -4.10 -8.57
N ILE A 99 36.94 -2.80 -8.35
CA ILE A 99 36.57 -2.21 -7.06
C ILE A 99 35.04 -2.18 -6.96
N PRO A 100 34.42 -2.83 -5.96
CA PRO A 100 32.96 -2.84 -5.81
C PRO A 100 32.42 -1.45 -5.46
N PRO A 101 31.11 -1.20 -5.68
CA PRO A 101 30.46 0.04 -5.25
C PRO A 101 30.48 0.17 -3.73
N ASN A 102 30.33 1.40 -3.23
CA ASN A 102 30.25 1.63 -1.80
C ASN A 102 28.97 1.02 -1.22
N PRO A 103 29.05 0.38 -0.02
CA PRO A 103 27.88 -0.25 0.58
C PRO A 103 26.84 0.79 0.99
N VAL A 104 25.57 0.44 0.78
CA VAL A 104 24.42 1.26 1.19
C VAL A 104 23.75 0.64 2.40
N PRO A 105 23.55 1.38 3.51
CA PRO A 105 22.83 0.85 4.65
C PRO A 105 21.38 0.57 4.23
N THR A 106 20.81 -0.50 4.77
CA THR A 106 19.47 -0.97 4.38
C THR A 106 18.51 -0.96 5.56
N LEU A 107 17.21 -0.97 5.28
CA LEU A 107 16.22 -1.32 6.30
C LEU A 107 16.20 -2.85 6.43
N SER A 108 16.38 -3.39 7.63
CA SER A 108 16.24 -4.84 7.86
C SER A 108 14.92 -5.34 7.30
N GLN A 109 14.94 -6.51 6.64
CA GLN A 109 13.80 -7.05 5.91
C GLN A 109 12.51 -7.15 6.76
N VAL A 110 12.64 -7.54 8.03
CA VAL A 110 11.52 -7.59 8.99
C VAL A 110 10.95 -6.20 9.27
N ARG A 111 11.81 -5.19 9.43
CA ARG A 111 11.41 -3.80 9.67
C ARG A 111 10.90 -3.14 8.40
N ARG A 112 11.39 -3.52 7.21
CA ARG A 112 10.88 -3.08 5.91
C ARG A 112 9.44 -3.52 5.71
N LYS A 113 9.10 -4.80 5.99
CA LYS A 113 7.70 -5.29 5.97
C LYS A 113 6.80 -4.53 6.94
N LYS A 114 7.22 -4.36 8.20
CA LYS A 114 6.46 -3.59 9.20
C LYS A 114 6.34 -2.09 8.85
N MET A 115 7.35 -1.51 8.21
CA MET A 115 7.35 -0.10 7.83
C MET A 115 6.47 0.18 6.61
N VAL A 116 6.51 -0.68 5.59
CA VAL A 116 5.58 -0.62 4.46
C VAL A 116 4.15 -0.71 4.99
N HIS A 117 3.87 -1.65 5.89
CA HIS A 117 2.56 -1.75 6.55
C HIS A 117 2.16 -0.50 7.35
N PHE A 118 3.09 0.17 8.06
CA PHE A 118 2.77 1.38 8.82
C PHE A 118 2.52 2.61 7.92
N VAL A 119 3.33 2.81 6.88
CA VAL A 119 3.13 3.90 5.89
C VAL A 119 1.86 3.65 5.08
N TYR A 120 1.55 2.39 4.80
CA TYR A 120 0.30 1.92 4.20
C TYR A 120 -0.92 2.28 5.06
N LEU A 121 -0.84 2.11 6.39
CA LEU A 121 -1.92 2.50 7.31
C LEU A 121 -2.12 4.02 7.42
N GLU A 122 -1.11 4.84 7.11
CA GLU A 122 -1.23 6.31 7.12
C GLU A 122 -1.67 6.91 5.78
N ASN A 123 -1.73 6.13 4.69
CA ASN A 123 -2.20 6.63 3.39
C ASN A 123 -3.74 6.82 3.38
N PRO A 124 -4.25 8.05 3.14
CA PRO A 124 -5.69 8.30 3.14
C PRO A 124 -6.48 7.48 2.10
N GLN A 125 -5.90 7.21 0.94
CA GLN A 125 -6.54 6.42 -0.12
C GLN A 125 -6.68 4.95 0.31
N VAL A 126 -5.63 4.39 0.91
CA VAL A 126 -5.65 3.03 1.47
C VAL A 126 -6.67 2.93 2.60
N GLN A 127 -6.66 3.89 3.53
CA GLN A 127 -7.63 3.94 4.62
C GLN A 127 -9.08 4.03 4.11
N ASN A 128 -9.32 4.84 3.08
CA ASN A 128 -10.65 4.95 2.47
C ASN A 128 -11.07 3.66 1.76
N MET A 129 -10.16 2.98 1.06
CA MET A 129 -10.45 1.70 0.41
C MET A 129 -10.74 0.61 1.45
N VAL A 130 -9.90 0.49 2.48
CA VAL A 130 -10.08 -0.48 3.58
C VAL A 130 -11.41 -0.26 4.29
N LYS A 131 -11.71 0.99 4.69
CA LYS A 131 -12.96 1.34 5.37
C LYS A 131 -14.18 1.11 4.49
N SER A 132 -14.17 1.59 3.25
CA SER A 132 -15.32 1.46 2.35
C SER A 132 -15.57 0.00 1.95
N GLY A 133 -14.50 -0.77 1.69
CA GLY A 133 -14.58 -2.20 1.42
C GLY A 133 -15.16 -2.98 2.60
N ASN A 134 -14.66 -2.73 3.82
CA ASN A 134 -15.20 -3.37 5.02
C ASN A 134 -16.66 -3.01 5.29
N GLN A 135 -17.03 -1.73 5.17
CA GLN A 135 -18.41 -1.26 5.32
C GLN A 135 -19.34 -1.95 4.32
N LEU A 136 -18.92 -2.06 3.05
CA LEU A 136 -19.72 -2.71 2.02
C LEU A 136 -19.97 -4.17 2.39
N LEU A 137 -18.90 -4.89 2.72
CA LEU A 137 -18.98 -6.30 3.09
C LEU A 137 -19.88 -6.51 4.29
N ASN A 138 -19.81 -5.65 5.30
CA ASN A 138 -20.66 -5.74 6.49
C ASN A 138 -22.14 -5.46 6.19
N LYS A 139 -22.44 -4.43 5.40
CA LYS A 139 -23.83 -4.10 5.03
C LYS A 139 -24.45 -5.18 4.15
N VAL A 140 -23.72 -5.63 3.13
CA VAL A 140 -24.18 -6.71 2.24
C VAL A 140 -24.39 -8.01 3.03
N ARG A 141 -23.47 -8.35 3.95
CA ARG A 141 -23.61 -9.55 4.79
C ARG A 141 -24.89 -9.50 5.62
N SER A 142 -25.14 -8.38 6.29
CA SER A 142 -26.35 -8.19 7.12
C SER A 142 -27.62 -8.21 6.28
N PHE A 143 -27.63 -7.51 5.14
CA PHE A 143 -28.76 -7.48 4.21
C PHE A 143 -29.11 -8.89 3.72
N ILE A 144 -28.12 -9.62 3.19
CA ILE A 144 -28.30 -11.01 2.73
C ILE A 144 -28.75 -11.92 3.87
N ALA A 145 -28.15 -11.81 5.06
CA ALA A 145 -28.52 -12.64 6.20
C ALA A 145 -29.97 -12.40 6.62
N ASN A 146 -30.44 -11.15 6.62
CA ASN A 146 -31.84 -10.83 6.93
C ASN A 146 -32.78 -11.39 5.86
N SER A 147 -32.47 -11.21 4.58
CA SER A 147 -33.29 -11.74 3.48
C SER A 147 -33.37 -13.26 3.48
N VAL A 148 -32.29 -13.96 3.88
CA VAL A 148 -32.32 -15.41 4.07
C VAL A 148 -33.21 -15.82 5.24
N ARG A 149 -33.15 -15.10 6.37
CA ARG A 149 -34.03 -15.38 7.52
C ARG A 149 -35.51 -15.13 7.19
N GLU A 150 -35.79 -14.14 6.35
CA GLU A 150 -37.15 -13.80 5.90
C GLU A 150 -37.66 -14.70 4.75
N GLY A 151 -36.85 -15.64 4.27
CA GLY A 151 -37.22 -16.54 3.17
C GLY A 151 -37.26 -15.88 1.78
N LYS A 152 -36.79 -14.64 1.66
CA LYS A 152 -36.71 -13.90 0.37
C LYS A 152 -35.54 -14.33 -0.51
N LEU A 153 -34.54 -14.98 0.09
CA LEU A 153 -33.35 -15.45 -0.60
C LEU A 153 -32.92 -16.81 -0.04
N THR A 154 -32.51 -17.74 -0.89
CA THR A 154 -31.96 -19.01 -0.41
C THR A 154 -30.56 -18.82 0.16
N GLN A 155 -30.16 -19.72 1.07
CA GLN A 155 -28.83 -19.65 1.69
C GLN A 155 -27.70 -19.76 0.64
N ASP A 156 -27.86 -20.60 -0.38
CA ASP A 156 -26.86 -20.79 -1.43
C ASP A 156 -26.74 -19.56 -2.34
N ARG A 157 -27.87 -18.94 -2.69
CA ARG A 157 -27.88 -17.70 -3.47
C ARG A 157 -27.22 -16.57 -2.69
N GLY A 158 -27.60 -16.40 -1.42
CA GLY A 158 -26.97 -15.43 -0.53
C GLY A 158 -25.47 -15.63 -0.37
N ARG A 159 -25.04 -16.90 -0.20
CA ARG A 159 -23.62 -17.25 -0.15
C ARG A 159 -22.90 -16.87 -1.45
N SER A 160 -23.49 -17.16 -2.61
CA SER A 160 -22.91 -16.87 -3.91
C SER A 160 -22.69 -15.36 -4.11
N TYR A 161 -23.70 -14.54 -3.84
CA TYR A 161 -23.59 -13.08 -3.96
C TYR A 161 -22.52 -12.50 -3.04
N TYR A 162 -22.54 -12.89 -1.77
CA TYR A 162 -21.56 -12.41 -0.80
C TYR A 162 -20.14 -12.79 -1.21
N LYS A 163 -19.95 -14.04 -1.65
CA LYS A 163 -18.65 -14.57 -2.09
C LYS A 163 -18.09 -13.79 -3.28
N GLU A 164 -18.92 -13.47 -4.27
CA GLU A 164 -18.50 -12.71 -5.45
C GLU A 164 -18.14 -11.26 -5.10
N ILE A 165 -18.91 -10.60 -4.22
CA ILE A 165 -18.58 -9.27 -3.72
C ILE A 165 -17.26 -9.28 -2.93
N LEU A 166 -17.08 -10.25 -2.04
CA LEU A 166 -15.85 -10.44 -1.27
C LEU A 166 -14.64 -10.60 -2.19
N HIS A 167 -14.72 -11.50 -3.17
CA HIS A 167 -13.66 -11.72 -4.15
C HIS A 167 -13.29 -10.43 -4.89
N THR A 168 -14.30 -9.65 -5.30
CA THR A 168 -14.10 -8.43 -6.06
C THR A 168 -13.40 -7.34 -5.23
N ILE A 169 -13.78 -7.18 -3.96
CA ILE A 169 -13.14 -6.22 -3.04
C ILE A 169 -11.68 -6.61 -2.77
N LEU A 170 -11.41 -7.89 -2.53
CA LEU A 170 -10.04 -8.37 -2.32
C LEU A 170 -9.19 -8.22 -3.58
N PHE A 171 -9.73 -8.50 -4.76
CA PHE A 171 -9.03 -8.29 -6.03
C PHE A 171 -8.69 -6.81 -6.25
N TYR A 172 -9.61 -5.89 -5.97
CA TYR A 172 -9.34 -4.45 -6.07
C TYR A 172 -8.28 -3.99 -5.07
N GLY A 173 -8.26 -4.55 -3.86
CA GLY A 173 -7.15 -4.34 -2.94
C GLY A 173 -5.80 -4.79 -3.54
N ASN A 174 -5.77 -5.96 -4.18
CA ASN A 174 -4.57 -6.53 -4.78
C ASN A 174 -3.98 -5.70 -5.94
N ILE A 175 -4.83 -5.05 -6.74
CA ILE A 175 -4.40 -4.22 -7.89
C ILE A 175 -4.27 -2.73 -7.55
N SER A 176 -4.53 -2.35 -6.29
CA SER A 176 -4.35 -0.97 -5.83
C SER A 176 -2.86 -0.61 -5.74
N ASP A 177 -2.54 0.68 -5.84
CA ASP A 177 -1.21 1.21 -5.52
C ASP A 177 -1.31 2.17 -4.31
N PRO A 178 -0.79 1.78 -3.13
CA PRO A 178 -0.10 0.52 -2.84
C PRO A 178 -1.05 -0.68 -2.75
N VAL A 179 -0.49 -1.89 -2.94
CA VAL A 179 -1.21 -3.17 -2.82
C VAL A 179 -1.77 -3.34 -1.40
N ILE A 180 -3.04 -3.72 -1.30
CA ILE A 180 -3.80 -3.94 -0.07
C ILE A 180 -4.01 -5.44 0.13
N GLU A 181 -3.45 -5.97 1.22
CA GLU A 181 -3.57 -7.39 1.59
C GLU A 181 -4.93 -7.70 2.24
N PRO A 182 -5.51 -8.89 2.03
CA PRO A 182 -6.82 -9.26 2.57
C PRO A 182 -6.99 -9.07 4.08
N ASN A 183 -5.96 -9.37 4.87
CA ASN A 183 -5.98 -9.21 6.33
C ASN A 183 -6.03 -7.75 6.78
N SER A 184 -5.85 -6.79 5.87
CA SER A 184 -5.99 -5.37 6.19
C SER A 184 -7.44 -4.90 6.17
N PHE A 185 -8.36 -5.64 5.54
CA PHE A 185 -9.77 -5.30 5.46
C PHE A 185 -10.58 -5.72 6.69
N PHE A 186 -10.05 -6.58 7.54
CA PHE A 186 -10.80 -7.25 8.60
C PHE A 186 -10.02 -7.26 9.91
N GLU A 187 -10.76 -7.27 11.02
CA GLU A 187 -10.18 -7.68 12.30
C GLU A 187 -9.74 -9.14 12.23
N LYS A 188 -8.78 -9.53 13.07
CA LYS A 188 -8.14 -10.84 12.98
C LYS A 188 -9.14 -12.00 13.07
N GLU A 189 -10.07 -11.92 14.00
CA GLU A 189 -11.09 -12.96 14.22
C GLU A 189 -12.03 -13.09 13.02
N GLU A 190 -12.38 -11.96 12.40
CA GLU A 190 -13.22 -11.93 11.20
C GLU A 190 -12.47 -12.48 9.98
N PHE A 191 -11.19 -12.14 9.82
CA PHE A 191 -10.33 -12.69 8.77
C PHE A 191 -10.24 -14.21 8.87
N ASP A 192 -9.97 -14.75 10.06
CA ASP A 192 -9.86 -16.18 10.30
C ASP A 192 -11.19 -16.89 9.99
N LEU A 193 -12.32 -16.29 10.38
CA LEU A 193 -13.64 -16.86 10.08
C LEU A 193 -13.96 -16.86 8.58
N LEU A 194 -13.70 -15.76 7.88
CA LEU A 194 -13.99 -15.64 6.45
C LEU A 194 -13.06 -16.50 5.60
N SER A 195 -11.78 -16.57 5.95
CA SER A 195 -10.80 -17.40 5.23
C SER A 195 -11.11 -18.89 5.34
N ASN A 196 -11.56 -19.34 6.51
CA ASN A 196 -12.05 -20.71 6.68
C ASN A 196 -13.36 -20.98 5.93
N LYS A 197 -14.25 -19.98 5.84
CA LYS A 197 -15.57 -20.14 5.20
C LYS A 197 -15.50 -20.05 3.66
N TYR A 198 -14.58 -19.26 3.11
CA TYR A 198 -14.42 -18.99 1.68
C TYR A 198 -12.97 -19.18 1.21
N PRO A 199 -12.34 -20.36 1.45
CA PRO A 199 -10.91 -20.53 1.23
C PRO A 199 -10.48 -20.29 -0.22
N ASP A 200 -11.38 -20.59 -1.17
CA ASP A 200 -11.10 -20.37 -2.58
C ASP A 200 -11.04 -18.88 -2.95
N VAL A 201 -11.83 -18.02 -2.30
CA VAL A 201 -11.75 -16.56 -2.50
C VAL A 201 -10.40 -16.03 -2.07
N PHE A 202 -9.96 -16.39 -0.85
CA PHE A 202 -8.67 -15.94 -0.30
C PHE A 202 -7.46 -16.56 -1.01
N ARG A 203 -7.64 -17.70 -1.69
CA ARG A 203 -6.59 -18.28 -2.55
C ARG A 203 -6.52 -17.62 -3.93
N ASN A 204 -7.67 -17.23 -4.49
CA ASN A 204 -7.79 -16.88 -5.89
C ASN A 204 -7.93 -15.37 -6.15
N TYR A 205 -8.08 -14.53 -5.12
CA TYR A 205 -8.33 -13.08 -5.24
C TYR A 205 -7.29 -12.31 -6.06
N ASN A 206 -6.08 -12.84 -6.25
CA ASN A 206 -5.00 -12.19 -6.99
C ASN A 206 -4.75 -12.80 -8.39
N THR A 207 -5.37 -13.94 -8.69
CA THR A 207 -5.17 -14.67 -9.95
C THR A 207 -6.42 -14.70 -10.82
N HIS A 208 -7.61 -14.56 -10.22
CA HIS A 208 -8.88 -14.64 -10.93
C HIS A 208 -9.53 -13.27 -11.03
N LEU A 209 -9.66 -12.77 -12.25
CA LEU A 209 -10.32 -11.51 -12.54
C LEU A 209 -11.82 -11.57 -12.16
N PRO A 210 -12.34 -10.63 -11.37
CA PRO A 210 -13.78 -10.52 -11.13
C PRO A 210 -14.53 -10.29 -12.43
N ARG A 211 -15.64 -10.99 -12.63
CA ARG A 211 -16.46 -10.88 -13.85
C ARG A 211 -17.18 -9.54 -13.94
N ARG A 212 -17.42 -8.89 -12.80
CA ARG A 212 -18.19 -7.65 -12.68
C ARG A 212 -17.88 -6.91 -11.37
N PRO A 213 -18.13 -5.60 -11.31
CA PRO A 213 -17.92 -4.80 -10.10
C PRO A 213 -18.83 -5.23 -8.93
N PRO A 214 -18.46 -4.95 -7.67
CA PRO A 214 -19.17 -5.47 -6.50
C PRO A 214 -20.61 -4.95 -6.42
N PHE A 215 -20.84 -3.71 -6.85
CA PHE A 215 -22.17 -3.11 -6.87
C PHE A 215 -23.09 -3.66 -7.95
N THR A 216 -22.54 -4.22 -9.02
CA THR A 216 -23.33 -4.97 -9.98
C THR A 216 -23.88 -6.24 -9.35
N VAL A 217 -23.04 -6.94 -8.59
CA VAL A 217 -23.46 -8.13 -7.86
C VAL A 217 -24.52 -7.77 -6.82
N LEU A 218 -24.34 -6.63 -6.13
CA LEU A 218 -25.32 -6.13 -5.17
C LEU A 218 -26.67 -5.77 -5.82
N LEU A 219 -26.66 -5.12 -6.98
CA LEU A 219 -27.87 -4.80 -7.74
C LEU A 219 -28.69 -6.07 -8.04
N ASP A 220 -28.04 -7.13 -8.53
CA ASP A 220 -28.71 -8.40 -8.81
C ASP A 220 -29.29 -9.03 -7.55
N ALA A 221 -28.55 -8.98 -6.43
CA ALA A 221 -29.04 -9.47 -5.15
C ALA A 221 -30.29 -8.69 -4.70
N VAL A 222 -30.29 -7.36 -4.84
CA VAL A 222 -31.45 -6.51 -4.49
C VAL A 222 -32.67 -6.84 -5.35
N ILE A 223 -32.50 -6.96 -6.67
CA ILE A 223 -33.60 -7.30 -7.59
C ILE A 223 -34.22 -8.65 -7.21
N GLU A 224 -33.40 -9.66 -6.91
CA GLU A 224 -33.88 -10.98 -6.51
C GLU A 224 -34.59 -10.94 -5.15
N ILE A 225 -34.02 -10.25 -4.17
CA ILE A 225 -34.58 -10.15 -2.81
C ILE A 225 -35.91 -9.39 -2.80
N LEU A 226 -36.03 -8.32 -3.59
CA LEU A 226 -37.26 -7.54 -3.68
C LEU A 226 -38.32 -8.20 -4.58
N GLY A 227 -37.90 -9.10 -5.48
CA GLY A 227 -38.80 -9.74 -6.45
C GLY A 227 -39.38 -8.76 -7.47
N THR A 228 -38.75 -7.60 -7.67
CA THR A 228 -39.25 -6.49 -8.49
C THR A 228 -38.14 -5.93 -9.38
N ARG A 229 -38.51 -5.52 -10.59
CA ARG A 229 -37.66 -4.70 -11.47
C ARG A 229 -38.07 -3.22 -11.44
N ASN A 230 -38.96 -2.83 -10.54
CA ASN A 230 -39.37 -1.43 -10.41
C ASN A 230 -38.17 -0.57 -10.02
N HIS A 231 -37.80 0.36 -10.91
CA HIS A 231 -36.63 1.22 -10.74
C HIS A 231 -36.66 1.99 -9.43
N ASN A 232 -37.81 2.52 -9.03
CA ASN A 232 -37.93 3.34 -7.82
C ASN A 232 -37.73 2.51 -6.54
N GLU A 233 -38.21 1.27 -6.51
CA GLU A 233 -38.09 0.38 -5.34
C GLU A 233 -36.65 -0.12 -5.19
N VAL A 234 -36.06 -0.60 -6.28
CA VAL A 234 -34.66 -1.05 -6.32
C VAL A 234 -33.72 0.10 -5.96
N PHE A 235 -33.95 1.28 -6.53
CA PHE A 235 -33.15 2.47 -6.25
C PHE A 235 -33.25 2.90 -4.79
N LYS A 236 -34.46 2.96 -4.21
CA LYS A 236 -34.63 3.28 -2.79
C LYS A 236 -33.91 2.29 -1.88
N CYS A 237 -33.96 1.00 -2.20
CA CYS A 237 -33.26 -0.03 -1.44
C CYS A 237 -31.74 0.14 -1.52
N LEU A 238 -31.18 0.32 -2.72
CA LEU A 238 -29.75 0.56 -2.90
C LEU A 238 -29.29 1.83 -2.21
N LEU A 239 -30.06 2.92 -2.33
CA LEU A 239 -29.76 4.18 -1.66
C LEU A 239 -29.69 3.97 -0.14
N HIS A 240 -30.69 3.31 0.45
CA HIS A 240 -30.72 3.00 1.88
C HIS A 240 -29.50 2.15 2.31
N LEU A 241 -29.09 1.15 1.52
CA LEU A 241 -27.90 0.35 1.79
C LEU A 241 -26.60 1.18 1.76
N THR A 242 -26.55 2.21 0.91
CA THR A 242 -25.35 3.06 0.73
C THR A 242 -25.29 4.28 1.64
N GLU A 243 -26.43 4.86 2.06
CA GLU A 243 -26.48 6.01 2.97
C GLU A 243 -25.86 5.69 4.33
N GLU A 244 -25.94 4.43 4.75
CA GLU A 244 -25.36 3.93 5.98
C GLU A 244 -23.85 3.62 5.86
N MET A 245 -23.23 3.84 4.70
CA MET A 245 -21.80 3.65 4.46
C MET A 245 -21.08 5.01 4.48
N TRP A 246 -20.43 5.34 5.60
CA TRP A 246 -19.64 6.56 5.75
C TRP A 246 -18.29 6.47 5.05
N ALA A 247 -18.28 6.66 3.73
CA ALA A 247 -17.09 7.06 2.98
C ALA A 247 -17.48 7.78 1.68
N THR A 248 -17.43 9.11 1.74
CA THR A 248 -17.49 10.10 0.63
C THR A 248 -18.86 10.37 0.00
N LYS A 249 -19.44 11.53 0.36
CA LYS A 249 -20.52 12.22 -0.38
C LYS A 249 -20.23 12.36 -1.88
N LEU A 250 -18.95 12.36 -2.28
CA LEU A 250 -18.52 12.44 -3.68
C LEU A 250 -18.69 11.14 -4.48
N SER A 251 -18.74 9.98 -3.82
CA SER A 251 -18.90 8.69 -4.51
C SER A 251 -20.35 8.39 -4.86
N ALA A 252 -21.31 8.85 -4.04
CA ALA A 252 -22.73 8.56 -4.24
C ALA A 252 -23.28 9.10 -5.57
N GLU A 253 -22.82 10.25 -6.05
CA GLU A 253 -23.28 10.86 -7.32
C GLU A 253 -22.71 10.16 -8.57
N VAL A 254 -21.40 9.86 -8.57
CA VAL A 254 -20.76 9.07 -9.64
C VAL A 254 -21.31 7.64 -9.66
N PHE A 255 -21.61 7.11 -8.47
CA PHE A 255 -22.23 5.81 -8.27
C PHE A 255 -23.69 5.77 -8.75
N LEU A 256 -24.46 6.83 -8.46
CA LEU A 256 -25.79 7.07 -9.03
C LEU A 256 -25.72 7.06 -10.57
N ALA A 257 -24.76 7.79 -11.14
CA ALA A 257 -24.61 7.90 -12.59
C ALA A 257 -24.30 6.54 -13.25
N LEU A 258 -23.47 5.70 -12.63
CA LEU A 258 -23.14 4.36 -13.13
C LEU A 258 -24.28 3.35 -13.00
N ILE A 259 -25.05 3.40 -11.90
CA ILE A 259 -26.25 2.57 -11.73
C ILE A 259 -27.33 3.00 -12.73
N ILE A 260 -27.60 4.30 -12.86
CA ILE A 260 -28.58 4.84 -13.81
C ILE A 260 -28.18 4.50 -15.24
N ALA A 261 -26.91 4.66 -15.62
CA ALA A 261 -26.42 4.30 -16.95
C ALA A 261 -26.57 2.80 -17.24
N ARG A 262 -26.34 1.93 -16.25
CA ARG A 262 -26.53 0.48 -16.41
C ARG A 262 -28.01 0.09 -16.51
N MET A 263 -28.89 0.74 -15.75
CA MET A 263 -30.34 0.52 -15.83
C MET A 263 -30.92 1.01 -17.17
N GLN A 264 -30.46 2.16 -17.68
CA GLN A 264 -30.84 2.69 -19.00
C GLN A 264 -30.33 1.87 -20.18
N MET A 265 -29.28 1.06 -20.00
CA MET A 265 -28.79 0.14 -21.05
C MET A 265 -29.59 -1.16 -21.10
N VAL A 266 -30.24 -1.57 -20.01
CA VAL A 266 -31.14 -2.73 -19.99
C VAL A 266 -32.45 -2.42 -20.73
N GLU A 267 -32.93 -1.17 -20.69
CA GLU A 267 -34.14 -0.72 -21.40
C GLU A 267 -33.98 -0.60 -22.93
N ARG A 268 -32.77 -0.72 -23.50
CA ARG A 268 -32.55 -0.64 -24.97
C ARG A 268 -32.46 -2.00 -25.67
N VAL A 269 -32.68 -3.09 -24.94
CA VAL A 269 -32.56 -4.47 -25.45
C VAL A 269 -33.90 -5.24 -25.36
N GLU A 270 -34.98 -4.57 -24.97
CA GLU A 270 -36.37 -5.02 -25.13
C GLU A 270 -37.07 -4.15 -26.20
#